data_AF-A0A945J4K1-F1
#
_entry.id   AF-A0A945J4K1-F1
#
_cell.length_a   1.000
_cell.length_b   1.000
_cell.length_c   1.000
_cell.angle_alpha   90.00
_cell.angle_beta   90.00
_cell.angle_gamma   90.00
#
_symmetry.space_group_name_H-M   'P 1'
#
loop_
_entity.id
_entity.type
_entity.pdbx_description
1 polymer ?
#
loop_
_entity_poly.entity_id
_entity_poly.type
_entity_poly.pdbx_seq_one_letter_code
_entity_poly.pdbx_strand_id
1 'polypeptide(L)' 'MEKLEAVQKVLRFSNAIKEWCENDQGVYFNDFDEQNVQDYNGGYGDLADEIIENGIEEGLLEEDEID' A
#
# COMPACT_ATOMS: atom_id res chain seq x y z
N MET A 1 4.83 2.25 -12.17
CA MET A 1 5.03 1.18 -11.17
C MET A 1 3.66 0.62 -10.87
N GLU A 2 3.50 -0.69 -10.95
CA GLU A 2 2.20 -1.30 -10.67
C GLU A 2 1.79 -1.07 -9.20
N LYS A 3 0.48 -0.93 -8.96
CA LYS A 3 -0.06 -0.62 -7.64
C LYS A 3 0.42 -1.56 -6.52
N LEU A 4 0.50 -2.87 -6.79
CA LEU A 4 1.03 -3.85 -5.82
C LEU A 4 2.49 -3.56 -5.48
N GLU A 5 3.32 -3.24 -6.47
CA GLU A 5 4.73 -2.94 -6.26
C GLU A 5 4.90 -1.68 -5.42
N ALA A 6 4.07 -0.66 -5.65
CA ALA A 6 4.06 0.58 -4.87
C ALA A 6 3.72 0.32 -3.40
N VAL A 7 2.62 -0.41 -3.12
CA VAL A 7 2.26 -0.85 -1.76
C VAL A 7 3.40 -1.60 -1.11
N GLN A 8 3.98 -2.60 -1.80
CA GLN A 8 5.06 -3.40 -1.25
C GLN A 8 6.33 -2.59 -1.00
N LYS A 9 6.64 -1.60 -1.84
CA LYS A 9 7.77 -0.69 -1.62
C LYS A 9 7.55 0.12 -0.35
N VAL A 10 6.37 0.74 -0.18
CA VAL A 10 6.04 1.51 1.03
C VAL A 10 6.16 0.65 2.29
N LEU A 11 5.53 -0.52 2.31
CA LEU A 11 5.53 -1.40 3.48
C LEU A 11 6.92 -2.01 3.80
N ARG A 12 7.86 -2.01 2.85
CA ARG A 12 9.26 -2.43 3.09
C ARG A 12 10.10 -1.32 3.71
N PHE A 13 9.81 -0.06 3.41
CA PHE A 13 10.66 1.06 3.79
C PHE A 13 10.06 1.96 4.88
N SER A 14 8.74 1.94 5.08
CA SER A 14 8.05 2.58 6.20
C SER A 14 7.61 1.57 7.23
N ASN A 15 8.32 1.52 8.36
CA ASN A 15 7.87 0.75 9.52
C ASN A 15 6.58 1.33 10.11
N ALA A 16 6.39 2.66 10.04
CA ALA A 16 5.22 3.32 10.61
C ALA A 16 3.93 2.91 9.88
N ILE A 17 3.93 3.00 8.54
CA ILE A 17 2.78 2.58 7.73
C ILE A 17 2.54 1.09 7.87
N LYS A 18 3.61 0.28 7.91
CA LYS A 18 3.48 -1.17 8.14
C LYS A 18 2.83 -1.48 9.49
N GLU A 19 3.29 -0.87 10.57
CA GLU A 19 2.72 -1.06 11.92
C GLU A 19 1.26 -0.61 11.97
N TRP A 20 0.89 0.46 11.27
CA TRP A 20 -0.50 0.90 11.13
C TRP A 20 -1.36 -0.14 10.40
N CYS A 21 -0.89 -0.70 9.28
CA CYS A 21 -1.62 -1.78 8.58
C CYS A 21 -1.85 -2.99 9.50
N GLU A 22 -0.82 -3.43 10.22
CA GLU A 22 -0.89 -4.64 11.05
C GLU A 22 -1.78 -4.43 12.30
N ASN A 23 -1.71 -3.26 12.94
CA ASN A 23 -2.41 -3.02 14.21
C ASN A 23 -3.83 -2.47 14.03
N ASP A 24 -4.05 -1.57 13.07
CA ASP A 24 -5.32 -0.87 12.90
C ASP A 24 -6.21 -1.55 11.86
N GLN A 25 -5.61 -2.04 10.77
CA GLN A 25 -6.35 -2.69 9.68
C GLN A 25 -6.39 -4.22 9.82
N GLY A 26 -5.44 -4.80 10.58
CA GLY A 26 -5.30 -6.24 10.72
C GLY A 26 -4.82 -6.94 9.44
N VAL A 27 -4.14 -6.19 8.56
CA VAL A 27 -3.64 -6.64 7.26
C VAL A 27 -2.11 -6.65 7.27
N TYR A 28 -1.52 -7.72 6.74
CA TYR A 28 -0.08 -7.93 6.70
C TYR A 28 0.47 -7.79 5.28
N PHE A 29 1.78 -7.59 5.16
CA PHE A 29 2.47 -7.45 3.88
C PHE A 29 2.10 -8.52 2.83
N ASN A 30 1.96 -9.79 3.26
CA ASN A 30 1.68 -10.90 2.36
C ASN A 30 0.20 -11.04 1.98
N ASP A 31 -0.69 -10.25 2.59
CA ASP A 31 -2.11 -10.28 2.27
C ASP A 31 -2.41 -9.48 1.00
N PHE A 32 -1.50 -8.62 0.54
CA PHE A 32 -1.64 -7.87 -0.71
C PHE A 32 -1.22 -8.69 -1.93
N ASP A 33 -2.07 -8.74 -2.94
CA ASP A 33 -1.82 -9.37 -4.23
C ASP A 33 -2.38 -8.53 -5.38
N GLU A 34 -2.04 -8.87 -6.63
CA GLU A 34 -2.41 -8.09 -7.82
C GLU A 34 -3.94 -7.95 -7.99
N GLN A 35 -4.72 -8.91 -7.50
CA GLN A 35 -6.17 -8.88 -7.65
C GLN A 35 -6.80 -8.01 -6.56
N ASN A 36 -6.38 -8.19 -5.31
CA ASN A 36 -7.03 -7.51 -4.20
C ASN A 36 -6.67 -6.02 -4.10
N VAL A 37 -5.47 -5.59 -4.52
CA VAL A 37 -5.13 -4.15 -4.57
C VAL A 37 -5.89 -3.39 -5.66
N GLN A 38 -6.44 -4.12 -6.64
CA GLN A 38 -7.27 -3.57 -7.71
C GLN A 38 -8.78 -3.73 -7.42
N ASP A 39 -9.16 -4.47 -6.38
CA ASP A 39 -10.56 -4.70 -6.02
C ASP A 39 -11.05 -3.71 -4.96
N TYR A 40 -11.89 -2.79 -5.40
CA TYR A 40 -12.57 -1.79 -4.58
C TYR A 40 -13.93 -2.26 -4.03
N ASN A 41 -14.33 -3.51 -4.29
CA ASN A 41 -15.62 -4.08 -3.85
C ASN A 41 -15.42 -5.27 -2.92
N GLY A 42 -14.54 -5.11 -1.93
CA GLY A 42 -14.27 -6.13 -0.90
C GLY A 42 -12.81 -6.59 -0.84
N GLY A 43 -11.96 -6.10 -1.74
CA GLY A 43 -10.51 -6.21 -1.63
C GLY A 43 -9.88 -5.04 -0.87
N TYR A 44 -8.61 -4.78 -1.17
CA TYR A 44 -7.79 -3.76 -0.54
C TYR A 44 -7.57 -2.54 -1.44
N GLY A 45 -8.44 -2.28 -2.42
CA GLY A 45 -8.32 -1.12 -3.32
C GLY A 45 -8.12 0.20 -2.59
N ASP A 46 -9.03 0.52 -1.66
CA ASP A 46 -8.98 1.75 -0.87
C ASP A 46 -7.77 1.80 0.08
N LEU A 47 -7.51 0.69 0.77
CA LEU A 47 -6.37 0.59 1.69
C LEU A 47 -5.03 0.74 0.95
N ALA A 48 -4.92 0.17 -0.25
CA ALA A 48 -3.73 0.28 -1.07
C ALA A 48 -3.50 1.72 -1.55
N ASP A 49 -4.57 2.45 -1.89
CA ASP A 49 -4.46 3.88 -2.24
C ASP A 49 -3.96 4.69 -1.04
N GLU A 50 -4.51 4.47 0.15
CA GLU A 50 -4.08 5.15 1.38
C GLU A 50 -2.61 4.84 1.74
N ILE A 51 -2.16 3.59 1.58
CA ILE A 51 -0.74 3.22 1.78
C ILE A 51 0.16 3.99 0.81
N ILE A 52 -0.24 4.10 -0.45
CA ILE A 52 0.55 4.78 -1.49
C ILE A 52 0.59 6.28 -1.20
N GLU A 53 -0.55 6.91 -0.88
CA GLU A 53 -0.62 8.33 -0.51
C GLU A 53 0.31 8.65 0.66
N ASN A 54 0.25 7.87 1.75
CA ASN A 54 1.17 8.03 2.88
C ASN A 54 2.63 7.80 2.47
N GLY A 55 2.90 6.86 1.56
CA GLY A 55 4.23 6.63 1.01
C GLY A 55 4.78 7.80 0.20
N ILE A 56 3.91 8.51 -0.54
CA ILE A 56 4.27 9.74 -1.26
C ILE A 56 4.57 10.85 -0.24
N GLU A 57 3.77 11.00 0.82
CA GLU A 57 4.00 11.99 1.88
C GLU A 57 5.32 11.76 2.63
N GLU A 58 5.72 10.49 2.83
CA GLU A 58 7.01 10.13 3.40
C GLU A 58 8.19 10.25 2.42
N GLY A 59 7.93 10.58 1.15
CA GLY A 59 8.94 10.67 0.09
C GLY A 59 9.54 9.30 -0.31
N LEU A 60 8.81 8.22 -0.08
CA LEU A 60 9.17 6.86 -0.51
C LEU A 60 8.72 6.60 -1.96
N LEU A 61 7.72 7.35 -2.41
CA LEU A 61 7.18 7.30 -3.76
C LEU A 61 7.11 8.71 -4.38
N GLU A 62 7.24 8.79 -5.70
CA GLU A 62 6.88 9.93 -6.54
C GLU A 62 5.53 9.65 -7.20
N GLU A 63 4.59 10.61 -7.21
CA GLU A 63 3.23 10.41 -7.71
C GLU A 63 3.20 9.95 -9.19
N ASP A 64 4.11 10.47 -10.00
CA ASP A 64 4.25 10.13 -11.41
C ASP A 64 4.98 8.79 -11.67
N GLU A 65 5.46 8.12 -10.61
CA GLU A 65 6.08 6.80 -10.74
C GLU A 65 5.07 5.64 -10.73
N ILE A 66 3.79 5.90 -10.40
CA ILE A 66 2.74 4.88 -10.22
C ILE A 66 1.85 4.85 -11.48
N ASP A 67 1.59 3.65 -12.01
CA ASP A 67 0.79 3.42 -13.24
C ASP A 67 -0.71 3.23 -12.94
#